data_AF-A0AAD6S7Y9-F1
#
_entry.id   AF-A0AAD6S7Y9-F1
#
_cell.length_a   1.000
_cell.length_b   1.000
_cell.length_c   1.000
_cell.angle_alpha   90.00
_cell.angle_beta   90.00
_cell.angle_gamma   90.00
#
_symmetry.space_group_name_H-M   'P 1'
#
loop_
_entity.id
_entity.type
_entity.pdbx_description
1 polymer ?
#
loop_
_entity_poly.entity_id
_entity_poly.type
_entity_poly.pdbx_seq_one_letter_code
_entity_poly.pdbx_strand_id
1 'polypeptide(L)'
;MPELRETSASGLIAQEGIETVLAASSSLVVEDIVADATAAEAGAPDASDRAKQGLPYSLDSTSTIVRGSLNHQTPVYPPMLRVIPDTSYPPTPYPPSLRSLTLCAVQSTHRALILKFGTLCLMVQYLTPTSVQWYSREKWDNAIMMVSKDVRKFHIGMALVFAEYLLAFVTIDLLFQPTWVEDILELLIPPNIYTSTSEFLFLVAGWISSENLLAGKKYQLACNVIRDANKIFYGIGIYTVMELFYMAGLSPFLTVYELFSNPSRTARFLAVFYTYIHEGESNLCPFGPLVFGPWTGLSMGGSIPTAPDPLTALYMKHDLLGKSTKLAPDLYIHQLFLPATDLKQARRDTFTHSGPKEMWSITRNFPPTLHWSDNPKNQAKVPKVNQLTGAHRTSMLFKSIVQGTQSVSIGPLKYCGNGHIVYLGNVPHLVVCKGDPTIPQYHEERTLCGLYRVSTKLGAPGKRKRAHTENKALDTKLRSIKAGYNRVRASGEKSEAINESEDCVQPKAKKRRLSADQRLALMSI
;
A
#
# COMPACT_ATOMS: atom_id res chain seq x y z
N MET A 1 -3.86 -4.36 -2.18
CA MET A 1 -3.44 -5.08 -0.96
C MET A 1 -1.94 -4.96 -0.89
N PRO A 2 -1.40 -4.22 0.07
CA PRO A 2 0.03 -4.27 0.34
C PRO A 2 0.38 -5.71 0.68
N GLU A 3 1.52 -6.12 0.17
CA GLU A 3 2.05 -7.45 0.35
C GLU A 3 2.88 -7.51 1.63
N LEU A 4 3.47 -8.68 1.86
CA LEU A 4 4.37 -8.92 2.98
C LEU A 4 5.37 -7.78 3.17
N ARG A 5 6.12 -7.43 2.12
CA ARG A 5 7.27 -6.52 2.21
C ARG A 5 6.85 -5.12 2.66
N GLU A 6 5.74 -4.62 2.14
CA GLU A 6 5.19 -3.31 2.53
C GLU A 6 4.67 -3.33 3.96
N THR A 7 4.12 -4.46 4.41
CA THR A 7 3.71 -4.62 5.80
C THR A 7 4.92 -4.66 6.73
N SER A 8 5.95 -5.44 6.39
CA SER A 8 7.20 -5.50 7.15
C SER A 8 7.88 -4.13 7.21
N ALA A 9 7.97 -3.42 6.07
CA ALA A 9 8.50 -2.05 6.02
C ALA A 9 7.69 -1.09 6.88
N SER A 10 6.36 -1.18 6.84
CA SER A 10 5.48 -0.38 7.70
C SER A 10 5.67 -0.71 9.18
N GLY A 11 5.94 -1.98 9.51
CA GLY A 11 6.32 -2.42 10.84
C GLY A 11 7.62 -1.80 11.32
N LEU A 12 8.65 -1.80 10.48
CA LEU A 12 9.93 -1.16 10.79
C LEU A 12 9.78 0.35 10.97
N ILE A 13 9.05 1.04 10.09
CA ILE A 13 8.76 2.48 10.23
C ILE A 13 8.03 2.78 11.55
N ALA A 14 7.04 1.95 11.90
CA ALA A 14 6.32 2.10 13.15
C ALA A 14 7.25 1.95 14.36
N GLN A 15 8.09 0.91 14.35
CA GLN A 15 9.05 0.61 15.42
C GLN A 15 10.11 1.70 15.56
N GLU A 16 10.75 2.14 14.48
CA GLU A 16 11.76 3.20 14.47
C GLU A 16 11.17 4.53 14.99
N GLY A 17 9.92 4.83 14.64
CA GLY A 17 9.27 6.02 15.17
C GLY A 17 8.95 5.91 16.66
N ILE A 18 8.58 4.74 17.18
CA ILE A 18 8.45 4.53 18.64
C ILE A 18 9.78 4.81 19.33
N GLU A 19 10.86 4.24 18.82
CA GLU A 19 12.20 4.43 19.37
C GLU A 19 12.60 5.92 19.35
N THR A 20 12.27 6.63 18.28
CA THR A 20 12.49 8.08 18.15
C THR A 20 11.69 8.88 19.18
N VAL A 21 10.41 8.56 19.36
CA VAL A 21 9.54 9.23 20.34
C VAL A 21 10.04 9.00 21.77
N LEU A 22 10.42 7.76 22.08
CA LEU A 22 10.98 7.40 23.39
C LEU A 22 12.34 8.07 23.63
N ALA A 23 13.20 8.15 22.63
CA ALA A 23 14.48 8.87 22.72
C ALA A 23 14.28 10.37 22.98
N ALA A 24 13.20 10.96 22.46
CA ALA A 24 12.80 12.34 22.76
C ALA A 24 12.13 12.51 24.13
N SER A 25 12.04 11.46 24.96
CA SER A 25 11.33 11.43 26.25
C SER A 25 9.85 11.84 26.14
N SER A 26 9.25 11.65 24.96
CA SER A 26 7.84 11.98 24.74
C SER A 26 6.94 10.82 25.17
N SER A 27 5.74 11.17 25.65
CA SER A 27 4.72 10.20 26.01
C SER A 27 4.15 9.49 24.78
N LEU A 28 3.90 8.19 24.91
CA LEU A 28 3.17 7.35 23.95
C LEU A 28 1.73 7.03 24.44
N VAL A 29 1.21 7.83 25.36
CA VAL A 29 -0.20 7.81 25.78
C VAL A 29 -1.06 8.39 24.65
N VAL A 30 -2.10 7.66 24.25
CA VAL A 30 -3.03 8.09 23.21
C VAL A 30 -3.91 9.22 23.77
N GLU A 31 -3.78 10.40 23.18
CA GLU A 31 -4.59 11.58 23.54
C GLU A 31 -5.88 11.65 22.74
N ASP A 32 -5.83 11.27 21.47
CA ASP A 32 -6.92 11.41 20.52
C ASP A 32 -6.78 10.42 19.34
N ILE A 33 -7.88 10.17 18.63
CA ILE A 33 -7.92 9.42 17.38
C ILE A 33 -8.54 10.31 16.32
N VAL A 34 -7.80 10.57 15.23
CA VAL A 34 -8.24 11.47 14.15
C VAL A 34 -8.48 10.68 12.86
N ALA A 35 -9.50 11.06 12.08
CA ALA A 35 -9.75 10.47 10.77
C ALA A 35 -10.30 11.51 9.76
N ASP A 36 -10.16 11.22 8.47
CA ASP A 36 -10.92 11.90 7.42
C ASP A 36 -12.29 11.25 7.22
N ALA A 37 -13.31 12.07 6.98
CA ALA A 37 -14.65 11.61 6.64
C ALA A 37 -14.74 11.08 5.20
N THR A 38 -15.59 10.08 4.95
CA THR A 38 -16.07 9.76 3.60
C THR A 38 -16.96 10.89 3.06
N ALA A 39 -17.33 10.85 1.78
CA ALA A 39 -18.27 11.84 1.22
C ALA A 39 -19.65 11.74 1.88
N ALA A 40 -20.10 10.53 2.21
CA ALA A 40 -21.37 10.30 2.90
C ALA A 40 -21.32 10.82 4.34
N GLU A 41 -20.25 10.51 5.07
CA GLU A 41 -20.04 11.01 6.45
C GLU A 41 -19.97 12.53 6.50
N ALA A 42 -19.26 13.17 5.56
CA ALA A 42 -19.19 14.63 5.48
C ALA A 42 -20.53 15.30 5.15
N GLY A 43 -21.45 14.57 4.50
CA GLY A 43 -22.79 15.04 4.16
C GLY A 43 -23.84 14.80 5.24
N ALA A 44 -23.49 14.08 6.32
CA ALA A 44 -24.43 13.81 7.40
C ALA A 44 -24.81 15.10 8.15
N PRO A 45 -26.06 15.25 8.63
CA PRO A 45 -26.50 16.46 9.33
C PRO A 45 -25.63 16.80 10.55
N ASP A 46 -25.24 15.77 11.29
CA ASP A 46 -24.41 15.78 12.50
C ASP A 46 -22.91 15.77 12.21
N ALA A 47 -22.49 15.82 10.94
CA ALA A 47 -21.07 15.87 10.60
C ALA A 47 -20.43 17.15 11.13
N SER A 48 -19.21 17.01 11.69
CA SER A 48 -18.42 18.15 12.15
C SER A 48 -18.12 19.12 11.00
N ASP A 49 -17.94 20.41 11.31
CA ASP A 49 -17.58 21.42 10.30
C ASP A 49 -16.27 21.07 9.59
N ARG A 50 -15.34 20.43 10.29
CA ARG A 50 -14.08 19.94 9.73
C ARG A 50 -14.32 18.82 8.72
N ALA A 51 -15.16 17.83 9.04
CA ALA A 51 -15.54 16.77 8.12
C ALA A 51 -16.20 17.33 6.85
N LYS A 52 -17.13 18.28 7.00
CA LYS A 52 -17.81 19.00 5.90
C LYS A 52 -16.80 19.75 4.99
N GLN A 53 -15.72 20.27 5.58
CA GLN A 53 -14.63 20.94 4.84
C GLN A 53 -13.60 19.96 4.23
N GLY A 54 -13.76 18.65 4.46
CA GLY A 54 -12.81 17.64 4.01
C GLY A 54 -11.48 17.68 4.78
N LEU A 55 -11.49 18.20 6.00
CA LEU A 55 -10.37 18.22 6.93
C LEU A 55 -10.47 17.04 7.92
N PRO A 56 -9.34 16.55 8.48
CA PRO A 56 -9.36 15.52 9.50
C PRO A 56 -10.03 16.05 10.76
N TYR A 57 -10.75 15.19 11.46
CA TYR A 57 -11.46 15.52 12.71
C TYR A 57 -11.26 14.42 13.76
N SER A 58 -11.27 14.84 15.02
CA SER A 58 -11.17 13.98 16.19
C SER A 58 -12.40 13.09 16.34
N LEU A 59 -12.18 11.86 16.78
CA LEU A 59 -13.21 10.87 17.08
C LEU A 59 -13.34 10.76 18.60
N ASP A 60 -14.56 10.85 19.11
CA ASP A 60 -14.85 10.68 20.53
C ASP A 60 -15.48 9.31 20.84
N SER A 61 -15.80 9.07 22.10
CA SER A 61 -16.43 7.84 22.59
C SER A 61 -17.81 7.56 22.02
N THR A 62 -18.44 8.52 21.33
CA THR A 62 -19.73 8.33 20.65
C THR A 62 -19.57 7.94 19.19
N SER A 63 -18.37 8.11 18.61
CA SER A 63 -18.08 7.88 17.21
C SER A 63 -18.57 6.51 16.71
N THR A 64 -19.33 6.55 15.62
CA THR A 64 -19.88 5.37 14.91
C THR A 64 -19.09 5.05 13.63
N ILE A 65 -17.99 5.76 13.39
CA ILE A 65 -17.23 5.66 12.15
C ILE A 65 -16.61 4.26 12.02
N VAL A 66 -16.89 3.62 10.89
CA VAL A 66 -16.39 2.28 10.54
C VAL A 66 -15.57 2.33 9.26
N ARG A 67 -14.58 1.43 9.14
CA ARG A 67 -13.73 1.29 7.95
C ARG A 67 -13.57 -0.19 7.61
N GLY A 68 -13.41 -0.48 6.33
CA GLY A 68 -13.25 -1.85 5.83
C GLY A 68 -14.03 -2.07 4.55
N SER A 69 -13.97 -3.31 4.04
CA SER A 69 -14.77 -3.69 2.87
C SER A 69 -16.26 -3.65 3.19
N LEU A 70 -17.11 -3.53 2.16
CA LEU A 70 -18.56 -3.36 2.30
C LEU A 70 -19.23 -4.32 3.32
N ASN A 71 -18.77 -5.57 3.39
CA ASN A 71 -19.35 -6.60 4.27
C ASN A 71 -18.52 -6.87 5.53
N HIS A 72 -17.39 -6.17 5.71
CA HIS A 72 -16.45 -6.35 6.81
C HIS A 72 -15.92 -5.00 7.27
N GLN A 73 -16.83 -4.10 7.65
CA GLN A 73 -16.48 -2.83 8.26
C GLN A 73 -16.35 -2.99 9.76
N THR A 74 -15.34 -2.35 10.34
CA THR A 74 -15.06 -2.38 11.78
C THR A 74 -14.86 -0.97 12.32
N PRO A 75 -15.19 -0.71 13.59
CA PRO A 75 -15.07 0.63 14.17
C PRO A 75 -13.63 1.15 14.19
N VAL A 76 -13.44 2.42 13.81
CA VAL A 76 -12.14 3.10 13.92
C VAL A 76 -11.83 3.39 15.38
N TYR A 77 -12.83 3.85 16.14
CA TYR A 77 -12.72 4.07 17.58
C TYR A 77 -12.87 2.75 18.36
N PRO A 78 -12.09 2.50 19.43
CA PRO A 78 -12.16 1.28 20.22
C PRO A 78 -13.58 1.01 20.76
N PRO A 79 -14.26 -0.08 20.35
CA PRO A 79 -15.63 -0.36 20.80
C PRO A 79 -15.76 -0.48 22.32
N MET A 80 -14.73 -1.00 22.99
CA MET A 80 -14.66 -1.20 24.44
C MET A 80 -14.64 0.13 25.22
N LEU A 81 -14.29 1.24 24.56
CA LEU A 81 -14.23 2.57 25.16
C LEU A 81 -15.41 3.46 24.74
N ARG A 82 -16.40 2.91 24.02
CA ARG A 82 -17.55 3.68 23.55
C ARG A 82 -18.56 3.89 24.67
N VAL A 83 -19.14 5.07 24.70
CA VAL A 83 -20.34 5.35 25.51
C VAL A 83 -21.53 4.94 24.66
N ILE A 84 -22.22 3.87 25.05
CA ILE A 84 -23.47 3.45 24.39
C ILE A 84 -24.60 4.29 25.01
N PRO A 85 -25.35 5.10 24.22
CA PRO A 85 -26.44 5.94 24.75
C PRO A 85 -27.66 5.15 25.23
N ASP A 86 -27.57 3.84 25.45
CA ASP A 86 -28.71 2.98 25.74
C ASP A 86 -29.32 3.34 27.10
N THR A 87 -30.56 3.82 27.05
CA THR A 87 -31.36 4.22 28.20
C THR A 87 -31.77 3.05 29.11
N SER A 88 -31.56 1.80 28.68
CA SER A 88 -32.05 0.62 29.41
C SER A 88 -31.10 0.10 30.50
N TYR A 89 -29.83 0.52 30.50
CA TYR A 89 -28.86 0.16 31.54
C TYR A 89 -28.33 1.42 32.23
N PRO A 90 -28.09 1.39 33.55
CA PRO A 90 -27.40 2.49 34.21
C PRO A 90 -26.04 2.65 33.50
N PRO A 91 -25.68 3.88 33.08
CA PRO A 91 -24.44 4.12 32.37
C PRO A 91 -23.29 3.52 33.18
N THR A 92 -22.47 2.67 32.55
CA THR A 92 -21.23 2.21 33.16
C THR A 92 -20.49 3.45 33.63
N PRO A 93 -20.25 3.61 34.94
CA PRO A 93 -20.09 4.94 35.52
C PRO A 93 -18.95 5.74 34.88
N TYR A 94 -17.90 5.09 34.36
CA TYR A 94 -16.85 5.72 33.57
C TYR A 94 -16.22 4.70 32.62
N PRO A 95 -16.50 4.69 31.30
CA PRO A 95 -15.69 3.90 30.38
C PRO A 95 -14.23 4.37 30.47
N PRO A 96 -13.25 3.46 30.29
CA PRO A 96 -11.85 3.85 30.33
C PRO A 96 -11.59 4.96 29.30
N SER A 97 -10.84 5.99 29.70
CA SER A 97 -10.45 7.06 28.79
C SER A 97 -9.48 6.54 27.72
N LEU A 98 -9.45 7.15 26.53
CA LEU A 98 -8.37 6.92 25.55
C LEU A 98 -6.98 7.10 26.19
N ARG A 99 -6.85 7.99 27.17
CA ARG A 99 -5.61 8.24 27.92
C ARG A 99 -5.15 7.06 28.78
N SER A 100 -5.97 6.02 28.92
CA SER A 100 -5.54 4.76 29.52
C SER A 100 -4.69 3.90 28.56
N LEU A 101 -4.71 4.20 27.27
CA LEU A 101 -3.97 3.46 26.24
C LEU A 101 -2.57 4.06 26.09
N THR A 102 -1.55 3.25 26.34
CA THR A 102 -0.14 3.62 26.12
C THR A 102 0.47 2.65 25.13
N LEU A 103 0.99 3.14 23.99
CA LEU A 103 1.60 2.27 22.99
C LEU A 103 2.89 1.65 23.55
N CYS A 104 2.85 0.35 23.84
CA CYS A 104 3.97 -0.37 24.45
C CYS A 104 4.84 -1.09 23.41
N ALA A 105 4.24 -1.62 22.35
CA ALA A 105 4.94 -2.44 21.37
C ALA A 105 4.22 -2.48 20.04
N VAL A 106 4.98 -2.80 18.99
CA VAL A 106 4.47 -3.00 17.64
C VAL A 106 4.92 -4.36 17.12
N GLN A 107 4.02 -5.01 16.40
CA GLN A 107 4.29 -6.26 15.72
C GLN A 107 3.72 -6.16 14.31
N SER A 108 4.48 -6.61 13.31
CA SER A 108 3.96 -6.77 11.96
C SER A 108 3.57 -8.22 11.70
N THR A 109 2.57 -8.42 10.86
CA THR A 109 2.21 -9.72 10.28
C THR A 109 2.34 -9.62 8.77
N HIS A 110 1.99 -10.66 8.00
CA HIS A 110 2.07 -10.53 6.55
C HIS A 110 1.06 -9.55 5.91
N ARG A 111 0.08 -9.03 6.66
CA ARG A 111 -1.01 -8.17 6.13
C ARG A 111 -1.43 -7.02 7.02
N ALA A 112 -0.97 -6.98 8.25
CA ALA A 112 -1.42 -6.02 9.24
C ALA A 112 -0.27 -5.53 10.11
N LEU A 113 -0.47 -4.35 10.67
CA LEU A 113 0.29 -3.87 11.82
C LEU A 113 -0.52 -4.10 13.09
N ILE A 114 0.10 -4.60 14.14
CA ILE A 114 -0.49 -4.78 15.46
C ILE A 114 0.18 -3.82 16.42
N LEU A 115 -0.62 -2.99 17.05
CA LEU A 115 -0.20 -2.03 18.08
C LEU A 115 -0.71 -2.52 19.43
N LYS A 116 0.16 -2.65 20.43
CA LYS A 116 -0.19 -3.12 21.78
C LYS A 116 -0.27 -1.93 22.73
N PHE A 117 -1.41 -1.76 23.41
CA PHE A 117 -1.69 -0.66 24.34
C PHE A 117 -1.85 -1.12 25.80
N GLY A 118 -1.12 -2.16 26.21
CA GLY A 118 -1.36 -2.83 27.49
C GLY A 118 -2.55 -3.78 27.40
N THR A 119 -3.72 -3.34 27.86
CA THR A 119 -4.94 -4.19 27.91
C THR A 119 -5.72 -4.25 26.60
N LEU A 120 -5.39 -3.40 25.62
CA LEU A 120 -6.00 -3.44 24.29
C LEU A 120 -4.95 -3.66 23.21
N CYS A 121 -5.34 -4.35 22.15
CA CYS A 121 -4.57 -4.47 20.92
C CYS A 121 -5.37 -3.89 19.74
N LEU A 122 -4.68 -3.19 18.84
CA LEU A 122 -5.22 -2.71 17.57
C LEU A 122 -4.48 -3.39 16.42
N MET A 123 -5.19 -4.18 15.63
CA MET A 123 -4.72 -4.68 14.34
C MET A 123 -5.22 -3.79 13.22
N VAL A 124 -4.32 -3.22 12.43
CA VAL A 124 -4.67 -2.44 11.23
C VAL A 124 -4.34 -3.24 9.98
N GLN A 125 -5.37 -3.80 9.34
CA GLN A 125 -5.24 -4.42 8.03
C GLN A 125 -5.33 -3.35 6.94
N TYR A 126 -4.33 -3.26 6.09
CA TYR A 126 -4.26 -2.17 5.13
C TYR A 126 -5.29 -2.21 3.99
N LEU A 127 -5.75 -3.42 3.61
CA LEU A 127 -6.64 -3.76 2.47
C LEU A 127 -6.23 -3.16 1.10
N THR A 128 -6.25 -1.85 0.95
CA THR A 128 -5.87 -1.08 -0.26
C THR A 128 -4.57 -0.32 0.00
N PRO A 129 -4.14 0.64 -0.85
CA PRO A 129 -2.94 1.44 -0.59
C PRO A 129 -3.10 2.25 0.70
N THR A 130 -2.64 1.68 1.80
CA THR A 130 -2.56 2.29 3.13
C THR A 130 -1.14 2.13 3.63
N SER A 131 -0.66 3.11 4.37
CA SER A 131 0.70 3.14 4.87
C SER A 131 0.79 3.78 6.24
N VAL A 132 1.95 3.57 6.86
CA VAL A 132 2.26 4.09 8.18
C VAL A 132 3.22 5.26 8.04
N GLN A 133 2.91 6.37 8.69
CA GLN A 133 3.77 7.55 8.75
C GLN A 133 3.77 8.15 10.15
N TRP A 134 4.93 8.63 10.57
CA TRP A 134 5.09 9.42 11.78
C TRP A 134 5.13 10.91 11.43
N TYR A 135 4.43 11.71 12.23
CA TYR A 135 4.47 13.17 12.15
C TYR A 135 4.78 13.75 13.53
N SER A 136 5.61 14.78 13.59
CA SER A 136 5.67 15.66 14.77
C SER A 136 4.36 16.44 14.88
N ARG A 137 3.95 16.79 16.11
CA ARG A 137 2.74 17.56 16.39
C ARG A 137 2.69 18.86 15.61
N GLU A 138 3.78 19.61 15.60
CA GLU A 138 3.91 20.86 14.83
C GLU A 138 3.59 20.66 13.34
N LYS A 139 4.26 19.72 12.67
CA LYS A 139 3.98 19.40 11.25
C LYS A 139 2.56 18.90 11.02
N TRP A 140 2.01 18.14 11.95
CA TRP A 140 0.64 17.67 11.83
C TRP A 140 -0.37 18.81 11.88
N ASP A 141 -0.27 19.64 12.92
CA ASP A 141 -1.19 20.74 13.16
C ASP A 141 -1.06 21.80 12.07
N ASN A 142 0.17 22.10 11.64
CA ASN A 142 0.40 23.10 10.62
C ASN A 142 0.14 22.55 9.21
N ALA A 143 0.67 21.38 8.84
CA ALA A 143 0.66 20.93 7.45
C ALA A 143 -0.45 19.94 7.09
N ILE A 144 -0.89 19.11 8.04
CA ILE A 144 -1.89 18.09 7.73
C ILE A 144 -3.28 18.58 8.09
N MET A 145 -3.51 19.01 9.33
CA MET A 145 -4.83 19.40 9.84
C MET A 145 -5.46 20.57 9.10
N MET A 146 -4.65 21.37 8.42
CA MET A 146 -5.05 22.59 7.75
C MET A 146 -5.35 22.39 6.26
N VAL A 147 -5.05 21.23 5.69
CA VAL A 147 -5.16 20.99 4.25
C VAL A 147 -6.24 19.98 3.96
N SER A 148 -7.20 20.29 3.08
CA SER A 148 -8.27 19.32 2.76
C SER A 148 -7.74 18.10 2.02
N LYS A 149 -8.39 16.94 2.20
CA LYS A 149 -8.05 15.68 1.51
C LYS A 149 -7.95 15.82 -0.01
N ASP A 150 -8.76 16.71 -0.61
CA ASP A 150 -8.73 17.01 -2.04
C ASP A 150 -7.45 17.69 -2.48
N VAL A 151 -6.83 18.50 -1.62
CA VAL A 151 -5.56 19.17 -1.88
C VAL A 151 -4.41 18.21 -1.56
N ARG A 152 -4.44 17.52 -0.40
CA ARG A 152 -3.41 16.55 0.03
C ARG A 152 -3.21 15.40 -0.95
N LYS A 153 -4.27 14.97 -1.65
CA LYS A 153 -4.29 13.78 -2.54
C LYS A 153 -4.11 12.44 -1.82
N PHE A 154 -4.32 12.44 -0.52
CA PHE A 154 -4.47 11.25 0.31
C PHE A 154 -5.42 11.58 1.46
N HIS A 155 -5.86 10.53 2.12
CA HIS A 155 -6.76 10.56 3.25
C HIS A 155 -6.03 10.11 4.52
N ILE A 156 -6.43 10.67 5.65
CA ILE A 156 -6.10 10.14 6.96
C ILE A 156 -7.12 9.03 7.26
N GLY A 157 -6.72 7.78 7.07
CA GLY A 157 -7.57 6.64 7.43
C GLY A 157 -7.84 6.64 8.93
N MET A 158 -6.76 6.69 9.69
CA MET A 158 -6.74 6.81 11.15
C MET A 158 -5.40 7.41 11.57
N ALA A 159 -5.38 8.29 12.56
CA ALA A 159 -4.15 8.76 13.19
C ALA A 159 -4.30 8.67 14.71
N LEU A 160 -3.31 8.09 15.36
CA LEU A 160 -3.20 8.04 16.82
C LEU A 160 -2.36 9.23 17.26
N VAL A 161 -2.98 10.11 18.04
CA VAL A 161 -2.35 11.35 18.52
C VAL A 161 -1.70 11.06 19.86
N PHE A 162 -0.40 11.35 19.97
CA PHE A 162 0.34 11.40 21.22
C PHE A 162 0.70 12.87 21.52
N ALA A 163 1.43 13.11 22.61
CA ALA A 163 1.78 14.47 23.05
C ALA A 163 2.52 15.27 21.94
N GLU A 164 3.70 14.82 21.54
CA GLU A 164 4.56 15.52 20.57
C GLU A 164 4.56 14.90 19.18
N TYR A 165 3.93 13.73 19.01
CA TYR A 165 4.00 12.93 17.79
C TYR A 165 2.69 12.25 17.47
N LEU A 166 2.55 11.81 16.22
CA LEU A 166 1.40 11.08 15.75
C LEU A 166 1.82 9.91 14.87
N LEU A 167 1.14 8.79 15.05
CA LEU A 167 1.22 7.63 14.16
C LEU A 167 0.00 7.60 13.25
N ALA A 168 0.19 7.86 11.97
CA ALA A 168 -0.88 7.98 10.99
C ALA A 168 -0.88 6.83 9.97
N PHE A 169 -2.07 6.27 9.76
CA PHE A 169 -2.42 5.34 8.70
C PHE A 169 -3.03 6.12 7.54
N VAL A 170 -2.21 6.52 6.58
CA VAL A 170 -2.67 7.31 5.43
C VAL A 170 -3.04 6.39 4.27
N THR A 171 -4.09 6.74 3.55
CA THR A 171 -4.71 5.88 2.52
C THR A 171 -5.23 6.70 1.35
N ILE A 172 -5.51 6.07 0.22
CA ILE A 172 -6.01 6.75 -0.99
C ILE A 172 -7.53 6.74 -1.08
N ASP A 173 -8.20 5.79 -0.44
CA ASP A 173 -9.64 5.55 -0.62
C ASP A 173 -10.38 5.25 0.70
N LEU A 174 -9.71 5.42 1.85
CA LEU A 174 -10.22 5.08 3.18
C LEU A 174 -10.54 3.57 3.35
N LEU A 175 -10.04 2.70 2.47
CA LEU A 175 -10.29 1.28 2.54
C LEU A 175 -9.16 0.57 3.27
N PHE A 176 -9.23 0.60 4.61
CA PHE A 176 -8.42 -0.17 5.55
C PHE A 176 -9.35 -0.72 6.64
N GLN A 177 -8.90 -1.66 7.47
CA GLN A 177 -9.74 -2.29 8.48
C GLN A 177 -9.02 -2.33 9.84
N PRO A 178 -9.41 -1.45 10.79
CA PRO A 178 -8.93 -1.49 12.17
C PRO A 178 -9.72 -2.51 12.99
N THR A 179 -9.07 -3.37 13.75
CA THR A 179 -9.71 -4.35 14.64
C THR A 179 -9.13 -4.19 16.03
N TRP A 180 -10.00 -3.80 16.96
CA TRP A 180 -9.69 -3.67 18.38
C TRP A 180 -10.07 -4.96 19.09
N VAL A 181 -9.17 -5.51 19.91
CA VAL A 181 -9.41 -6.68 20.78
C VAL A 181 -8.77 -6.44 22.15
N GLU A 182 -9.24 -7.15 23.18
CA GLU A 182 -8.63 -7.13 24.51
C GLU A 182 -7.44 -8.11 24.57
N ASP A 183 -7.62 -9.31 23.98
CA ASP A 183 -6.55 -10.30 23.84
C ASP A 183 -6.07 -10.43 22.39
N ILE A 184 -4.76 -10.40 22.18
CA ILE A 184 -4.13 -10.62 20.87
C ILE A 184 -4.52 -11.97 20.24
N LEU A 185 -4.85 -12.97 21.05
CA LEU A 185 -5.30 -14.29 20.58
C LEU A 185 -6.64 -14.23 19.83
N GLU A 186 -7.49 -13.23 20.11
CA GLU A 186 -8.76 -13.00 19.40
C GLU A 186 -8.56 -12.59 17.93
N LEU A 187 -7.37 -12.09 17.56
CA LEU A 187 -7.08 -11.72 16.17
C LEU A 187 -6.99 -12.93 15.23
N LEU A 188 -6.93 -14.16 15.76
CA LEU A 188 -6.85 -15.41 15.00
C LEU A 188 -5.79 -15.37 13.89
N ILE A 189 -4.61 -14.84 14.22
CA ILE A 189 -3.48 -14.73 13.29
C ILE A 189 -2.97 -16.15 13.04
N PRO A 190 -2.98 -16.64 11.79
CA PRO A 190 -2.50 -17.98 11.51
C PRO A 190 -0.97 -18.07 11.70
N PRO A 191 -0.44 -19.28 11.94
CA PRO A 191 0.99 -19.49 12.09
C PRO A 191 1.76 -18.93 10.90
N ASN A 192 2.84 -18.19 11.18
CA ASN A 192 3.72 -17.70 10.12
C ASN A 192 4.48 -18.90 9.51
N ILE A 193 4.41 -19.07 8.19
CA ILE A 193 5.12 -20.13 7.47
C ILE A 193 6.64 -20.14 7.73
N TYR A 194 7.22 -18.97 8.01
CA TYR A 194 8.64 -18.80 8.32
C TYR A 194 8.98 -19.20 9.75
N THR A 195 8.36 -18.58 10.76
CA THR A 195 8.73 -18.81 12.18
C THR A 195 8.04 -20.03 12.80
N SER A 196 6.91 -20.45 12.24
CA SER A 196 6.05 -21.53 12.74
C SER A 196 5.72 -22.52 11.61
N THR A 197 6.73 -22.90 10.83
CA THR A 197 6.58 -23.74 9.63
C THR A 197 5.75 -24.99 9.87
N SER A 198 6.05 -25.75 10.92
CA SER A 198 5.35 -27.00 11.22
C SER A 198 3.85 -26.79 11.44
N GLU A 199 3.48 -25.81 12.26
CA GLU A 199 2.09 -25.45 12.58
C GLU A 199 1.36 -24.96 11.33
N PHE A 200 2.02 -24.15 10.51
CA PHE A 200 1.50 -23.70 9.22
C PHE A 200 1.23 -24.88 8.27
N LEU A 201 2.17 -25.83 8.17
CA LEU A 201 2.02 -27.01 7.32
C LEU A 201 0.87 -27.91 7.80
N PHE A 202 0.71 -28.09 9.12
CA PHE A 202 -0.44 -28.78 9.67
C PHE A 202 -1.76 -28.08 9.33
N LEU A 203 -1.80 -26.76 9.45
CA LEU A 203 -2.96 -25.95 9.07
C LEU A 203 -3.32 -26.12 7.59
N VAL A 204 -2.33 -26.05 6.69
CA VAL A 204 -2.53 -26.25 5.24
C VAL A 204 -2.97 -27.68 4.94
N ALA A 205 -2.37 -28.70 5.56
CA ALA A 205 -2.74 -30.10 5.37
C ALA A 205 -4.18 -30.38 5.82
N GLY A 206 -4.57 -29.82 6.97
CA GLY A 206 -5.95 -29.88 7.46
C GLY A 206 -6.93 -29.18 6.52
N TRP A 207 -6.55 -28.02 5.98
CA TRP A 207 -7.36 -27.29 5.01
C TRP A 207 -7.53 -28.06 3.69
N ILE A 208 -6.46 -28.67 3.16
CA ILE A 208 -6.52 -29.51 1.95
C ILE A 208 -7.39 -30.75 2.18
N SER A 209 -7.22 -31.40 3.32
CA SER A 209 -7.97 -32.61 3.70
C SER A 209 -9.43 -32.33 4.02
N SER A 210 -9.81 -31.08 4.27
CA SER A 210 -11.20 -30.74 4.54
C SER A 210 -12.09 -31.08 3.34
N GLU A 211 -13.16 -31.85 3.59
CA GLU A 211 -14.02 -32.41 2.54
C GLU A 211 -14.55 -31.35 1.56
N ASN A 212 -14.67 -30.10 2.02
CA ASN A 212 -15.19 -28.99 1.24
C ASN A 212 -14.25 -28.47 0.14
N LEU A 213 -12.92 -28.61 0.28
CA LEU A 213 -12.01 -28.01 -0.69
C LEU A 213 -12.01 -28.79 -2.02
N LEU A 214 -11.75 -30.10 -1.95
CA LEU A 214 -11.67 -30.95 -3.14
C LEU A 214 -13.04 -31.38 -3.66
N ALA A 215 -14.08 -31.46 -2.82
CA ALA A 215 -15.43 -31.74 -3.30
C ALA A 215 -16.09 -30.50 -3.91
N GLY A 216 -15.98 -29.34 -3.25
CA GLY A 216 -16.74 -28.13 -3.61
C GLY A 216 -16.02 -27.16 -4.55
N LYS A 217 -14.68 -27.10 -4.53
CA LYS A 217 -13.90 -26.09 -5.27
C LYS A 217 -12.92 -26.67 -6.30
N LYS A 218 -12.95 -27.98 -6.56
CA LYS A 218 -11.96 -28.67 -7.42
C LYS A 218 -11.66 -27.99 -8.75
N TYR A 219 -12.67 -27.44 -9.43
CA TYR A 219 -12.52 -26.83 -10.76
C TYR A 219 -12.31 -25.30 -10.73
N GLN A 220 -12.25 -24.69 -9.54
CA GLN A 220 -11.91 -23.29 -9.43
C GLN A 220 -10.41 -23.09 -9.61
N LEU A 221 -10.00 -21.93 -10.10
CA LEU A 221 -8.58 -21.57 -10.19
C LEU A 221 -7.95 -21.57 -8.79
N ALA A 222 -6.87 -22.32 -8.63
CA ALA A 222 -6.18 -22.45 -7.34
C ALA A 222 -5.71 -21.09 -6.81
N CYS A 223 -5.22 -20.20 -7.67
CA CYS A 223 -4.77 -18.87 -7.28
C CYS A 223 -5.87 -18.01 -6.63
N ASN A 224 -7.12 -18.15 -7.09
CA ASN A 224 -8.27 -17.46 -6.45
C ASN A 224 -8.59 -18.08 -5.11
N VAL A 225 -8.66 -19.42 -5.04
CA VAL A 225 -9.02 -20.13 -3.80
C VAL A 225 -7.98 -19.94 -2.70
N ILE A 226 -6.69 -19.91 -3.05
CA ILE A 226 -5.59 -19.58 -2.13
C ILE A 226 -5.74 -18.17 -1.58
N ARG A 227 -6.00 -17.18 -2.44
CA ARG A 227 -6.18 -15.77 -2.01
C ARG A 227 -7.39 -15.60 -1.09
N ASP A 228 -8.48 -16.30 -1.39
CA ASP A 228 -9.71 -16.23 -0.62
C ASP A 228 -9.59 -16.98 0.71
N ALA A 229 -8.69 -17.97 0.80
CA ALA A 229 -8.32 -18.68 2.04
C ALA A 229 -7.34 -17.86 2.90
N ASN A 230 -7.65 -16.59 3.15
CA ASN A 230 -6.79 -15.66 3.88
C ASN A 230 -6.44 -16.09 5.32
N LYS A 231 -7.27 -16.92 5.95
CA LYS A 231 -7.00 -17.53 7.27
C LYS A 231 -5.97 -18.67 7.22
N ILE A 232 -5.64 -19.15 6.03
CA ILE A 232 -4.66 -20.21 5.80
C ILE A 232 -3.42 -19.60 5.16
N PHE A 233 -3.60 -18.93 4.01
CA PHE A 233 -2.53 -18.30 3.24
C PHE A 233 -2.46 -16.81 3.54
N TYR A 234 -2.15 -16.50 4.79
CA TYR A 234 -2.06 -15.13 5.26
C TYR A 234 -0.89 -14.40 4.61
N GLY A 235 -1.17 -13.26 3.99
CA GLY A 235 -0.18 -12.47 3.22
C GLY A 235 -0.32 -12.59 1.72
N ILE A 236 -1.02 -13.60 1.20
CA ILE A 236 -1.06 -13.84 -0.25
C ILE A 236 -2.09 -12.92 -0.93
N GLY A 237 -1.59 -11.86 -1.57
CA GLY A 237 -2.36 -10.97 -2.45
C GLY A 237 -2.50 -11.48 -3.88
N ILE A 238 -3.16 -10.68 -4.74
CA ILE A 238 -3.32 -11.00 -6.17
C ILE A 238 -2.00 -11.04 -6.94
N TYR A 239 -1.05 -10.19 -6.57
CA TYR A 239 0.26 -10.12 -7.20
C TYR A 239 1.18 -11.19 -6.61
N THR A 240 1.22 -11.29 -5.28
CA THR A 240 1.96 -12.34 -4.56
C THR A 240 1.61 -13.73 -5.09
N VAL A 241 0.32 -14.08 -5.21
CA VAL A 241 -0.04 -15.42 -5.71
C VAL A 241 0.50 -15.66 -7.11
N MET A 242 0.50 -14.67 -7.99
CA MET A 242 1.02 -14.84 -9.36
C MET A 242 2.54 -15.04 -9.34
N GLU A 243 3.25 -14.29 -8.50
CA GLU A 243 4.69 -14.44 -8.29
C GLU A 243 5.04 -15.83 -7.74
N LEU A 244 4.29 -16.30 -6.75
CA LEU A 244 4.47 -17.63 -6.18
C LEU A 244 4.26 -18.75 -7.21
N PHE A 245 3.25 -18.63 -8.07
CA PHE A 245 3.04 -19.58 -9.16
C PHE A 245 4.20 -19.53 -10.18
N TYR A 246 4.65 -18.32 -10.55
CA TYR A 246 5.78 -18.13 -11.45
C TYR A 246 7.07 -18.76 -10.89
N MET A 247 7.45 -18.40 -9.67
CA MET A 247 8.62 -18.92 -8.97
C MET A 247 8.54 -20.45 -8.78
N ALA A 248 7.35 -21.01 -8.56
CA ALA A 248 7.15 -22.46 -8.44
C ALA A 248 7.20 -23.21 -9.79
N GLY A 249 7.30 -22.50 -10.92
CA GLY A 249 7.18 -23.08 -12.25
C GLY A 249 5.81 -23.70 -12.49
N LEU A 250 4.76 -23.05 -11.96
CA LEU A 250 3.37 -23.51 -12.03
C LEU A 250 2.52 -22.51 -12.84
N SER A 251 1.59 -23.04 -13.63
CA SER A 251 0.64 -22.20 -14.35
C SER A 251 -0.37 -21.60 -13.37
N PRO A 252 -0.65 -20.27 -13.40
CA PRO A 252 -1.69 -19.66 -12.57
C PRO A 252 -3.11 -20.12 -12.97
N PHE A 253 -3.23 -20.84 -14.08
CA PHE A 253 -4.48 -21.44 -14.56
C PHE A 253 -4.75 -22.84 -13.98
N LEU A 254 -3.87 -23.38 -13.13
CA LEU A 254 -4.14 -24.64 -12.45
C LEU A 254 -5.41 -24.51 -11.60
N THR A 255 -6.25 -25.52 -11.68
CA THR A 255 -7.38 -25.69 -10.78
C THR A 255 -6.91 -26.13 -9.39
N VAL A 256 -7.77 -25.97 -8.38
CA VAL A 256 -7.53 -26.48 -7.01
C VAL A 256 -7.16 -27.96 -7.04
N TYR A 257 -7.89 -28.76 -7.80
CA TYR A 257 -7.62 -30.18 -7.92
C TYR A 257 -6.25 -30.44 -8.53
N GLU A 258 -5.92 -29.82 -9.67
CA GLU A 258 -4.63 -30.04 -10.34
C GLU A 258 -3.41 -29.60 -9.51
N LEU A 259 -3.56 -28.57 -8.67
CA LEU A 259 -2.51 -28.12 -7.76
C LEU A 259 -2.39 -29.09 -6.58
N PHE A 260 -3.47 -29.26 -5.80
CA PHE A 260 -3.41 -29.90 -4.49
C PHE A 260 -3.48 -31.43 -4.51
N SER A 261 -3.98 -32.05 -5.59
CA SER A 261 -3.91 -33.51 -5.78
C SER A 261 -2.53 -34.01 -6.22
N ASN A 262 -1.62 -33.10 -6.56
CA ASN A 262 -0.26 -33.42 -6.96
C ASN A 262 0.75 -33.00 -5.86
N PRO A 263 1.32 -33.95 -5.10
CA PRO A 263 2.36 -33.71 -4.11
C PRO A 263 3.47 -32.74 -4.51
N SER A 264 4.04 -32.93 -5.70
CA SER A 264 5.15 -32.12 -6.19
C SER A 264 4.73 -30.68 -6.47
N ARG A 265 3.52 -30.44 -7.00
CA ARG A 265 3.03 -29.07 -7.24
C ARG A 265 2.73 -28.37 -5.92
N THR A 266 2.08 -29.05 -4.97
CA THR A 266 1.83 -28.52 -3.63
C THR A 266 3.13 -28.17 -2.92
N ALA A 267 4.09 -29.10 -2.87
CA ALA A 267 5.38 -28.88 -2.21
C ALA A 267 6.15 -27.70 -2.82
N ARG A 268 6.19 -27.59 -4.15
CA ARG A 268 6.84 -26.46 -4.84
C ARG A 268 6.17 -25.13 -4.51
N PHE A 269 4.85 -25.08 -4.55
CA PHE A 269 4.11 -23.87 -4.19
C PHE A 269 4.39 -23.44 -2.74
N LEU A 270 4.34 -24.38 -1.78
CA LEU A 270 4.60 -24.08 -0.37
C LEU A 270 6.06 -23.71 -0.09
N ALA A 271 7.02 -24.41 -0.72
CA ALA A 271 8.45 -24.09 -0.59
C ALA A 271 8.77 -22.70 -1.16
N VAL A 272 8.15 -22.34 -2.28
CA VAL A 272 8.27 -21.00 -2.85
C VAL A 272 7.56 -19.97 -1.99
N PHE A 273 6.41 -20.28 -1.41
CA PHE A 273 5.76 -19.38 -0.46
C PHE A 273 6.64 -19.13 0.77
N TYR A 274 7.19 -20.19 1.35
CA TYR A 274 8.17 -20.06 2.42
C TYR A 274 9.33 -19.18 1.97
N THR A 275 9.95 -19.49 0.81
CA THR A 275 11.11 -18.77 0.30
C THR A 275 10.79 -17.29 0.09
N TYR A 276 9.62 -16.98 -0.46
CA TYR A 276 9.15 -15.61 -0.67
C TYR A 276 9.00 -14.85 0.65
N ILE A 277 8.41 -15.48 1.67
CA ILE A 277 8.28 -14.88 3.01
C ILE A 277 9.65 -14.66 3.63
N HIS A 278 10.45 -15.73 3.65
CA HIS A 278 11.79 -15.75 4.20
C HIS A 278 12.72 -14.74 3.49
N GLU A 279 12.69 -14.58 2.16
CA GLU A 279 13.44 -13.53 1.47
C GLU A 279 12.94 -12.13 1.84
N GLY A 280 11.64 -11.97 2.08
CA GLY A 280 11.05 -10.72 2.54
C GLY A 280 11.42 -10.37 3.98
N GLU A 281 11.67 -11.36 4.83
CA GLU A 281 11.93 -11.19 6.26
C GLU A 281 13.42 -11.32 6.66
N SER A 282 14.24 -12.10 5.95
CA SER A 282 15.49 -12.65 6.51
C SER A 282 16.73 -12.64 5.63
N ASN A 283 16.65 -12.70 4.30
CA ASN A 283 17.84 -12.96 3.46
C ASN A 283 18.72 -14.16 3.94
N LEU A 284 18.24 -15.43 4.06
CA LEU A 284 18.97 -16.74 3.88
C LEU A 284 18.13 -18.09 4.00
N CYS A 285 17.91 -18.88 2.93
CA CYS A 285 16.82 -19.90 2.77
C CYS A 285 17.06 -21.38 3.22
N PRO A 286 16.15 -22.05 3.98
CA PRO A 286 16.22 -23.49 4.33
C PRO A 286 15.43 -24.55 3.52
N PHE A 287 14.62 -24.24 2.48
CA PHE A 287 13.80 -25.25 1.76
C PHE A 287 14.46 -25.92 0.54
N GLY A 288 15.67 -25.48 0.18
CA GLY A 288 16.42 -26.01 -0.94
C GLY A 288 16.50 -27.55 -0.98
N PRO A 289 16.73 -28.23 0.16
CA PRO A 289 16.85 -29.69 0.21
C PRO A 289 15.60 -30.48 -0.23
N LEU A 290 14.39 -29.99 0.05
CA LEU A 290 13.15 -30.71 -0.28
C LEU A 290 12.77 -30.56 -1.76
N VAL A 291 13.04 -29.39 -2.36
CA VAL A 291 12.68 -29.12 -3.76
C VAL A 291 13.74 -29.62 -4.73
N PHE A 292 15.01 -29.42 -4.40
CA PHE A 292 16.12 -29.64 -5.33
C PHE A 292 17.02 -30.82 -4.92
N GLY A 293 16.72 -31.46 -3.79
CA GLY A 293 17.60 -32.42 -3.15
C GLY A 293 18.63 -31.72 -2.22
N PRO A 294 19.14 -32.43 -1.20
CA PRO A 294 19.97 -31.84 -0.15
C PRO A 294 21.22 -31.13 -0.68
N TRP A 295 21.85 -31.69 -1.72
CA TRP A 295 23.08 -31.13 -2.30
C TRP A 295 22.83 -29.88 -3.15
N THR A 296 21.77 -29.88 -3.96
CA THR A 296 21.42 -28.75 -4.82
C THR A 296 20.90 -27.58 -3.96
N GLY A 297 20.15 -27.86 -2.90
CA GLY A 297 19.74 -26.86 -1.91
C GLY A 297 20.93 -26.17 -1.22
N LEU A 298 21.97 -26.94 -0.86
CA LEU A 298 23.22 -26.41 -0.32
C LEU A 298 23.93 -25.48 -1.31
N SER A 299 23.98 -25.85 -2.60
CA SER A 299 24.62 -25.04 -3.64
C SER A 299 23.94 -23.68 -3.90
N MET A 300 22.67 -23.53 -3.53
CA MET A 300 21.91 -22.28 -3.63
C MET A 300 21.97 -21.43 -2.35
N GLY A 301 22.93 -21.70 -1.45
CA GLY A 301 23.13 -20.95 -0.22
C GLY A 301 22.25 -21.38 0.95
N GLY A 302 21.57 -22.53 0.84
CA GLY A 302 20.85 -23.14 1.96
C GLY A 302 21.77 -23.95 2.89
N SER A 303 21.22 -24.43 3.99
CA SER A 303 21.86 -25.40 4.89
C SER A 303 21.17 -26.77 4.80
N ILE A 304 21.89 -27.85 5.15
CA ILE A 304 21.29 -29.19 5.26
C ILE A 304 20.68 -29.31 6.67
N PRO A 305 19.35 -29.52 6.80
CA PRO A 305 18.71 -29.72 8.09
C PRO A 305 19.26 -30.97 8.79
N THR A 306 19.49 -30.88 10.10
CA THR A 306 19.89 -32.02 10.95
C THR A 306 18.75 -33.03 11.17
N ALA A 307 17.49 -32.63 10.94
CA ALA A 307 16.31 -33.48 10.99
C ALA A 307 15.34 -33.15 9.84
N PRO A 308 14.59 -34.14 9.30
CA PRO A 308 13.58 -33.88 8.28
C PRO A 308 12.43 -33.05 8.86
N ASP A 309 12.03 -31.98 8.17
CA ASP A 309 10.84 -31.21 8.54
C ASP A 309 9.56 -32.05 8.37
N PRO A 310 8.42 -31.66 8.98
CA PRO A 310 7.19 -32.46 8.94
C PRO A 310 6.67 -32.76 7.52
N LEU A 311 6.92 -31.87 6.54
CA LEU A 311 6.53 -32.11 5.15
C LEU A 311 7.44 -33.14 4.48
N THR A 312 8.76 -33.05 4.73
CA THR A 312 9.71 -34.10 4.32
C THR A 312 9.35 -35.45 4.96
N ALA A 313 9.06 -35.47 6.27
CA ALA A 313 8.64 -36.68 6.98
C ALA A 313 7.32 -37.27 6.45
N LEU A 314 6.35 -36.43 6.09
CA LEU A 314 5.11 -36.84 5.41
C LEU A 314 5.42 -37.52 4.07
N TYR A 315 6.28 -36.93 3.24
CA TYR A 315 6.63 -37.51 1.94
C TYR A 315 7.49 -38.77 2.05
N MET A 316 8.35 -38.87 3.07
CA MET A 316 9.07 -40.10 3.41
C MET A 316 8.08 -41.22 3.78
N LYS A 317 7.11 -40.93 4.65
CA LYS A 317 6.10 -41.89 5.10
C LYS A 317 5.27 -42.49 3.95
N HIS A 318 5.08 -41.76 2.87
CA HIS A 318 4.29 -42.18 1.72
C HIS A 318 5.11 -42.66 0.50
N ASP A 319 6.43 -42.86 0.65
CA ASP A 319 7.36 -43.26 -0.43
C ASP A 319 7.25 -42.36 -1.67
N LEU A 320 7.16 -41.05 -1.43
CA LEU A 320 7.00 -40.05 -2.49
C LEU A 320 8.32 -39.36 -2.85
N LEU A 321 9.35 -39.45 -2.01
CA LEU A 321 10.66 -38.82 -2.26
C LEU A 321 11.44 -39.45 -3.43
N GLY A 322 11.22 -40.74 -3.72
CA GLY A 322 11.85 -41.43 -4.86
C GLY A 322 11.14 -41.21 -6.19
N LYS A 323 9.97 -40.56 -6.21
CA LYS A 323 9.19 -40.38 -7.44
C LYS A 323 9.75 -39.26 -8.30
N SER A 324 9.75 -39.45 -9.63
CA SER A 324 10.21 -38.45 -10.59
C SER A 324 9.50 -37.11 -10.40
N THR A 325 10.24 -36.06 -10.07
CA THR A 325 9.71 -34.72 -9.80
C THR A 325 9.39 -33.95 -11.07
N LYS A 326 9.84 -34.44 -12.25
CA LYS A 326 9.84 -33.73 -13.54
C LYS A 326 10.51 -32.34 -13.48
N LEU A 327 11.26 -32.06 -12.41
CA LEU A 327 12.07 -30.85 -12.30
C LEU A 327 13.31 -31.00 -13.18
N ALA A 328 13.68 -29.92 -13.86
CA ALA A 328 14.93 -29.79 -14.60
C ALA A 328 15.84 -28.80 -13.85
N PRO A 329 16.47 -29.22 -12.73
CA PRO A 329 17.26 -28.33 -11.86
C PRO A 329 18.32 -27.52 -12.62
N ASP A 330 18.92 -28.09 -13.66
CA ASP A 330 19.91 -27.42 -14.51
C ASP A 330 19.38 -26.15 -15.18
N LEU A 331 18.07 -26.09 -15.51
CA LEU A 331 17.45 -24.87 -16.06
C LEU A 331 17.34 -23.76 -15.01
N TYR A 332 17.10 -24.12 -13.75
CA TYR A 332 16.85 -23.17 -12.67
C TYR A 332 18.15 -22.57 -12.12
N ILE A 333 19.19 -23.38 -11.96
CA ILE A 333 20.51 -22.96 -11.46
C ILE A 333 21.14 -21.89 -12.35
N HIS A 334 20.93 -21.97 -13.67
CA HIS A 334 21.54 -21.05 -14.64
C HIS A 334 20.65 -19.88 -15.09
N GLN A 335 19.34 -19.87 -14.80
CA GLN A 335 18.41 -18.88 -15.37
C GLN A 335 17.65 -18.02 -14.35
N LEU A 336 17.49 -18.45 -13.09
CA LEU A 336 16.71 -17.68 -12.11
C LEU A 336 17.43 -16.41 -11.63
N PHE A 337 18.75 -16.48 -11.46
CA PHE A 337 19.58 -15.37 -11.02
C PHE A 337 20.64 -15.09 -12.06
N LEU A 338 20.29 -14.24 -13.03
CA LEU A 338 21.23 -13.76 -14.02
C LEU A 338 22.21 -12.77 -13.36
N PRO A 339 23.53 -12.86 -13.65
CA PRO A 339 24.47 -11.80 -13.31
C PRO A 339 23.97 -10.42 -13.73
N ALA A 340 24.37 -9.34 -13.05
CA ALA A 340 23.91 -7.99 -13.36
C ALA A 340 24.21 -7.55 -14.80
N THR A 341 25.27 -8.11 -15.41
CA THR A 341 25.60 -7.97 -16.84
C THR A 341 24.54 -8.59 -17.74
N ASP A 342 24.01 -9.73 -17.33
CA ASP A 342 23.12 -10.57 -18.12
C ASP A 342 21.67 -10.13 -17.91
N LEU A 343 21.30 -9.62 -16.73
CA LEU A 343 20.04 -8.91 -16.51
C LEU A 343 19.89 -7.69 -17.43
N LYS A 344 20.99 -7.00 -17.76
CA LYS A 344 20.98 -5.89 -18.72
C LYS A 344 20.77 -6.38 -20.16
N GLN A 345 21.16 -7.62 -20.46
CA GLN A 345 21.03 -8.24 -21.78
C GLN A 345 19.68 -8.98 -21.95
N ALA A 346 19.12 -9.52 -20.87
CA ALA A 346 17.85 -10.24 -20.84
C ALA A 346 16.65 -9.29 -20.79
N ARG A 347 16.50 -8.45 -21.82
CA ARG A 347 15.26 -7.70 -22.02
C ARG A 347 14.21 -8.59 -22.68
N ARG A 348 13.11 -8.83 -21.97
CA ARG A 348 11.91 -9.46 -22.54
C ARG A 348 10.90 -8.38 -22.91
N ASP A 349 10.32 -8.51 -24.09
CA ASP A 349 9.15 -7.72 -24.45
C ASP A 349 8.00 -8.02 -23.49
N THR A 350 7.37 -6.97 -23.00
CA THR A 350 6.13 -7.07 -22.23
C THR A 350 4.97 -6.50 -23.04
N PHE A 351 3.85 -7.17 -22.95
CA PHE A 351 2.60 -6.84 -23.59
C PHE A 351 1.61 -6.43 -22.51
N THR A 352 0.81 -5.41 -22.83
CA THR A 352 -0.25 -4.93 -21.95
C THR A 352 -1.56 -5.28 -22.60
N HIS A 353 -2.52 -5.74 -21.82
CA HIS A 353 -3.83 -6.13 -22.32
C HIS A 353 -4.92 -5.44 -21.52
N SER A 354 -5.95 -4.97 -22.21
CA SER A 354 -7.16 -4.40 -21.64
C SER A 354 -8.27 -5.45 -21.66
N GLY A 355 -8.87 -5.70 -20.50
CA GLY A 355 -10.09 -6.50 -20.33
C GLY A 355 -10.93 -5.89 -19.19
N PRO A 356 -11.66 -6.69 -18.40
CA PRO A 356 -12.31 -6.21 -17.17
C PRO A 356 -11.32 -5.60 -16.18
N LYS A 357 -10.07 -6.05 -16.26
CA LYS A 357 -8.90 -5.46 -15.61
C LYS A 357 -7.77 -5.37 -16.62
N GLU A 358 -6.87 -4.43 -16.39
CA GLU A 358 -5.63 -4.31 -17.16
C GLU A 358 -4.63 -5.36 -16.69
N MET A 359 -3.93 -5.99 -17.64
CA MET A 359 -2.98 -7.07 -17.38
C MET A 359 -1.67 -6.81 -18.11
N TRP A 360 -0.58 -7.31 -17.55
CA TRP A 360 0.74 -7.35 -18.20
C TRP A 360 1.15 -8.80 -18.40
N SER A 361 1.73 -9.11 -19.55
CA SER A 361 2.21 -10.46 -19.86
C SER A 361 3.50 -10.40 -20.67
N ILE A 362 4.34 -11.42 -20.52
CA ILE A 362 5.52 -11.64 -21.38
C ILE A 362 5.17 -12.38 -22.68
N THR A 363 3.90 -12.76 -22.87
CA THR A 363 3.39 -13.44 -24.08
C THR A 363 2.39 -12.54 -24.82
N ARG A 364 2.54 -12.44 -26.15
CA ARG A 364 1.68 -11.58 -27.01
C ARG A 364 0.21 -11.97 -26.94
N ASN A 365 -0.05 -13.26 -27.09
CA ASN A 365 -1.38 -13.81 -27.27
C ASN A 365 -1.67 -14.84 -26.18
N PHE A 366 -2.89 -14.82 -25.66
CA PHE A 366 -3.43 -15.99 -24.97
C PHE A 366 -3.59 -17.10 -26.00
N PRO A 367 -3.19 -18.35 -25.68
CA PRO A 367 -3.36 -19.47 -26.60
C PRO A 367 -4.82 -19.57 -27.05
N PRO A 368 -5.11 -19.87 -28.34
CA PRO A 368 -6.47 -20.16 -28.79
C PRO A 368 -7.12 -21.29 -27.98
N THR A 369 -6.28 -22.18 -27.44
CA THR A 369 -6.65 -23.30 -26.57
C THR A 369 -6.98 -22.91 -25.14
N LEU A 370 -6.89 -21.63 -24.76
CA LEU A 370 -7.35 -21.14 -23.46
C LEU A 370 -8.89 -21.09 -23.45
N HIS A 371 -9.52 -22.26 -23.55
CA HIS A 371 -10.96 -22.42 -23.43
C HIS A 371 -11.32 -22.35 -21.95
N TRP A 372 -11.96 -21.25 -21.54
CA TRP A 372 -12.42 -21.06 -20.16
C TRP A 372 -13.54 -22.06 -19.79
N SER A 373 -14.20 -22.66 -20.77
CA SER A 373 -15.28 -23.62 -20.57
C SER A 373 -15.61 -24.38 -21.86
N ASP A 374 -15.82 -25.69 -21.75
CA ASP A 374 -16.41 -26.52 -22.83
C ASP A 374 -17.91 -26.25 -23.00
N ASN A 375 -18.53 -25.48 -22.11
CA ASN A 375 -19.94 -25.12 -22.21
C ASN A 375 -20.11 -23.96 -23.22
N PRO A 376 -20.81 -24.16 -24.35
CA PRO A 376 -21.01 -23.12 -25.37
C PRO A 376 -21.70 -21.87 -24.82
N LYS A 377 -22.55 -22.02 -23.79
CA LYS A 377 -23.25 -20.90 -23.14
C LYS A 377 -22.32 -19.99 -22.35
N ASN A 378 -21.16 -20.49 -21.92
CA ASN A 378 -20.14 -19.71 -21.19
C ASN A 378 -19.10 -19.09 -22.13
N GLN A 379 -18.96 -19.55 -23.37
CA GLN A 379 -18.05 -18.94 -24.36
C GLN A 379 -18.45 -17.49 -24.70
N ALA A 380 -19.74 -17.18 -24.70
CA ALA A 380 -20.24 -15.81 -24.91
C ALA A 380 -19.89 -14.83 -23.78
N LYS A 381 -19.43 -15.34 -22.61
CA LYS A 381 -19.03 -14.53 -21.45
C LYS A 381 -17.52 -14.33 -21.33
N VAL A 382 -16.72 -14.85 -22.27
CA VAL A 382 -15.27 -14.66 -22.22
C VAL A 382 -14.98 -13.16 -22.41
N PRO A 383 -14.30 -12.52 -21.44
CA PRO A 383 -14.00 -11.11 -21.57
C PRO A 383 -13.11 -10.90 -22.80
N LYS A 384 -13.47 -9.95 -23.66
CA LYS A 384 -12.60 -9.54 -24.77
C LYS A 384 -11.33 -8.93 -24.17
N VAL A 385 -10.21 -9.57 -24.41
CA VAL A 385 -8.89 -9.08 -24.00
C VAL A 385 -8.20 -8.49 -25.22
N ASN A 386 -7.97 -7.18 -25.21
CA ASN A 386 -7.35 -6.44 -26.32
C ASN A 386 -5.92 -6.04 -25.95
N GLN A 387 -4.93 -6.36 -26.78
CA GLN A 387 -3.57 -5.89 -26.54
C GLN A 387 -3.51 -4.36 -26.73
N LEU A 388 -2.98 -3.65 -25.74
CA LEU A 388 -2.70 -2.23 -25.79
C LEU A 388 -1.29 -2.00 -26.36
N THR A 389 -1.18 -1.09 -27.33
CA THR A 389 0.08 -0.77 -28.02
C THR A 389 0.30 0.75 -28.09
N GLY A 390 1.48 1.16 -28.58
CA GLY A 390 1.81 2.55 -28.89
C GLY A 390 1.72 3.52 -27.71
N ALA A 391 1.14 4.71 -27.96
CA ALA A 391 1.02 5.78 -26.98
C ALA A 391 0.16 5.40 -25.78
N HIS A 392 -0.87 4.56 -25.98
CA HIS A 392 -1.75 4.13 -24.91
C HIS A 392 -1.01 3.24 -23.90
N ARG A 393 -0.29 2.22 -24.37
CA ARG A 393 0.62 1.42 -23.51
C ARG A 393 1.66 2.31 -22.84
N THR A 394 2.25 3.24 -23.58
CA THR A 394 3.29 4.14 -23.05
C THR A 394 2.75 4.99 -21.90
N SER A 395 1.52 5.49 -21.98
CA SER A 395 0.90 6.26 -20.88
C SER A 395 0.63 5.45 -19.62
N MET A 396 0.58 4.12 -19.72
CA MET A 396 0.41 3.21 -18.59
C MET A 396 1.73 2.74 -17.97
N LEU A 397 2.87 3.00 -18.62
CA LEU A 397 4.16 2.65 -18.05
C LEU A 397 4.43 3.46 -16.79
N PHE A 398 5.01 2.81 -15.79
CA PHE A 398 5.40 3.43 -14.52
C PHE A 398 6.16 4.74 -14.72
N LYS A 399 7.15 4.74 -15.62
CA LYS A 399 7.94 5.93 -15.97
C LYS A 399 7.05 7.10 -16.39
N SER A 400 6.06 6.85 -17.23
CA SER A 400 5.14 7.88 -17.72
C SER A 400 4.19 8.38 -16.64
N ILE A 401 3.75 7.50 -15.73
CA ILE A 401 2.93 7.90 -14.59
C ILE A 401 3.76 8.80 -13.66
N VAL A 402 4.92 8.33 -13.21
CA VAL A 402 5.73 9.07 -12.22
C VAL A 402 6.31 10.35 -12.82
N GLN A 403 7.04 10.26 -13.93
CA GLN A 403 7.73 11.41 -14.50
C GLN A 403 6.78 12.33 -15.27
N GLY A 404 5.81 11.74 -15.97
CA GLY A 404 4.91 12.46 -16.87
C GLY A 404 3.67 13.03 -16.20
N THR A 405 3.27 12.55 -15.02
CA THR A 405 2.11 13.11 -14.29
C THR A 405 2.48 13.71 -12.94
N GLN A 406 3.69 13.46 -12.43
CA GLN A 406 4.08 13.75 -11.04
C GLN A 406 3.03 13.20 -10.04
N SER A 407 2.33 12.14 -10.45
CA SER A 407 1.45 11.36 -9.61
C SER A 407 2.26 10.25 -8.96
N VAL A 408 1.80 9.80 -7.81
CA VAL A 408 2.31 8.58 -7.21
C VAL A 408 1.80 7.39 -8.04
N SER A 409 2.69 6.47 -8.39
CA SER A 409 2.27 5.18 -8.94
C SER A 409 2.24 4.18 -7.81
N ILE A 410 1.07 3.59 -7.64
CA ILE A 410 0.75 2.63 -6.60
C ILE A 410 1.10 1.23 -7.11
N GLY A 411 1.88 0.49 -6.36
CA GLY A 411 2.19 -0.91 -6.59
C GLY A 411 2.72 -1.53 -5.30
N PRO A 412 2.80 -2.86 -5.24
CA PRO A 412 3.58 -3.49 -4.18
C PRO A 412 5.00 -2.94 -4.27
N LEU A 413 5.78 -2.72 -3.21
CA LEU A 413 7.04 -1.93 -3.27
C LEU A 413 6.95 -0.41 -3.49
N LYS A 414 5.77 0.21 -3.69
CA LYS A 414 5.67 1.65 -4.08
C LYS A 414 4.96 2.55 -3.07
N TYR A 415 5.00 2.20 -1.79
CA TYR A 415 4.64 3.15 -0.75
C TYR A 415 5.88 3.58 0.05
N CYS A 416 6.47 4.71 -0.33
CA CYS A 416 7.42 5.45 0.50
C CYS A 416 7.01 6.93 0.50
N GLY A 417 6.19 7.33 1.49
CA GLY A 417 5.87 8.73 1.83
C GLY A 417 5.14 9.57 0.77
N ASN A 418 4.30 10.50 1.22
CA ASN A 418 3.72 11.54 0.34
C ASN A 418 4.63 12.76 0.22
N GLY A 419 5.95 12.56 0.38
CA GLY A 419 6.93 13.62 0.31
C GLY A 419 6.94 14.28 -1.08
N HIS A 420 6.74 15.59 -1.12
CA HIS A 420 6.87 16.36 -2.35
C HIS A 420 8.11 17.25 -2.29
N ILE A 421 8.86 17.33 -3.39
CA ILE A 421 9.99 18.25 -3.46
C ILE A 421 9.49 19.56 -4.07
N VAL A 422 9.54 20.64 -3.29
CA VAL A 422 9.28 22.00 -3.73
C VAL A 422 10.61 22.76 -3.78
N TYR A 423 10.86 23.50 -4.87
CA TYR A 423 12.10 24.27 -5.01
C TYR A 423 11.88 25.71 -4.53
N LEU A 424 12.56 26.08 -3.43
CA LEU A 424 12.67 27.45 -2.96
C LEU A 424 13.93 28.07 -3.58
N GLY A 425 13.74 28.72 -4.74
CA GLY A 425 14.85 29.12 -5.59
C GLY A 425 15.49 27.91 -6.27
N ASN A 426 16.75 27.62 -5.91
CA ASN A 426 17.49 26.44 -6.40
C ASN A 426 17.63 25.34 -5.34
N VAL A 427 17.09 25.55 -4.14
CA VAL A 427 17.20 24.59 -3.03
C VAL A 427 15.96 23.70 -3.03
N PRO A 428 16.12 22.36 -3.08
CA PRO A 428 15.00 21.43 -2.93
C PRO A 428 14.58 21.36 -1.45
N HIS A 429 13.29 21.54 -1.18
CA HIS A 429 12.68 21.35 0.13
C HIS A 429 11.70 20.19 0.07
N LEU A 430 11.80 19.25 1.02
CA LEU A 430 10.86 18.16 1.16
C LEU A 430 9.67 18.63 2.00
N VAL A 431 8.47 18.52 1.44
CA VAL A 431 7.20 18.91 2.08
C VAL A 431 6.32 17.68 2.26
N VAL A 432 5.46 17.70 3.28
CA VAL A 432 4.73 16.49 3.70
C VAL A 432 3.55 16.19 2.77
N CYS A 433 2.94 17.23 2.20
CA CYS A 433 1.83 17.10 1.27
C CYS A 433 1.78 18.28 0.29
N LYS A 434 0.96 18.15 -0.75
CA LYS A 434 0.51 19.32 -1.53
C LYS A 434 -0.39 20.15 -0.62
N GLY A 435 -0.32 21.48 -0.67
CA GLY A 435 -1.06 22.32 0.28
C GLY A 435 -0.26 22.76 1.50
N ASP A 436 1.00 22.31 1.67
CA ASP A 436 1.75 22.51 2.91
C ASP A 436 1.91 24.02 3.23
N PRO A 437 1.30 24.53 4.32
CA PRO A 437 1.27 25.94 4.62
C PRO A 437 2.60 26.49 5.13
N THR A 438 3.56 25.63 5.43
CA THR A 438 4.93 26.02 5.76
C THR A 438 5.70 26.55 4.54
N ILE A 439 5.16 26.34 3.33
CA ILE A 439 5.76 26.82 2.09
C ILE A 439 5.22 28.20 1.72
N PRO A 440 6.10 29.15 1.33
CA PRO A 440 5.63 30.44 0.85
C PRO A 440 4.67 30.27 -0.33
N GLN A 441 3.50 30.90 -0.23
CA GLN A 441 2.35 30.72 -1.16
C GLN A 441 2.76 30.79 -2.65
N TYR A 442 3.66 31.69 -3.01
CA TYR A 442 4.15 31.82 -4.38
C TYR A 442 4.78 30.54 -4.95
N HIS A 443 5.58 29.82 -4.15
CA HIS A 443 6.25 28.59 -4.57
C HIS A 443 5.27 27.45 -4.73
N GLU A 444 4.28 27.39 -3.85
CA GLU A 444 3.22 26.42 -3.94
C GLU A 444 2.32 26.66 -5.17
N GLU A 445 1.85 27.90 -5.37
CA GLU A 445 1.06 28.30 -6.54
C GLU A 445 1.78 27.92 -7.83
N ARG A 446 3.10 28.18 -7.91
CA ARG A 446 3.93 27.79 -9.05
C ARG A 446 3.97 26.29 -9.25
N THR A 447 4.09 25.51 -8.19
CA THR A 447 4.13 24.05 -8.22
C THR A 447 2.78 23.48 -8.68
N LEU A 448 1.67 23.98 -8.12
CA LEU A 448 0.31 23.60 -8.51
C LEU A 448 -0.01 23.98 -9.96
N CYS A 449 0.43 25.15 -10.42
CA CYS A 449 0.35 25.55 -11.83
C CYS A 449 1.09 24.57 -12.73
N GLY A 450 2.31 24.17 -12.34
CA GLY A 450 3.11 23.18 -13.06
C GLY A 450 2.39 21.84 -13.17
N LEU A 451 1.89 21.32 -12.04
CA LEU A 451 1.13 20.07 -11.97
C LEU A 451 -0.13 20.11 -12.84
N TYR A 452 -0.91 21.20 -12.77
CA TYR A 452 -2.11 21.35 -13.58
C TYR A 452 -1.79 21.38 -15.07
N ARG A 453 -0.73 22.10 -15.47
CA ARG A 453 -0.30 22.16 -16.88
C ARG A 453 0.07 20.78 -17.40
N VAL A 454 0.80 20.01 -16.59
CA VAL A 454 1.16 18.62 -16.91
C VAL A 454 -0.08 17.75 -17.04
N SER A 455 -0.99 17.77 -16.05
CA SER A 455 -2.18 16.91 -16.05
C SER A 455 -3.15 17.22 -17.19
N THR A 456 -3.27 18.49 -17.57
CA THR A 456 -4.14 18.94 -18.68
C THR A 456 -3.45 18.87 -20.04
N LYS A 457 -2.16 18.50 -20.08
CA LYS A 457 -1.31 18.53 -21.28
C LYS A 457 -1.23 19.93 -21.92
N LEU A 458 -1.40 20.98 -21.11
CA LEU A 458 -1.19 22.39 -21.49
C LEU A 458 0.31 22.61 -21.76
N GLY A 459 0.69 22.56 -23.03
CA GLY A 459 2.08 22.68 -23.49
C GLY A 459 2.69 21.38 -24.05
N ALA A 460 1.91 20.31 -24.22
CA ALA A 460 2.38 19.13 -24.93
C ALA A 460 2.74 19.48 -26.40
N PRO A 461 3.87 18.98 -26.93
CA PRO A 461 4.27 19.22 -28.33
C PRO A 461 3.13 18.88 -29.30
N GLY A 462 2.84 19.76 -30.25
CA GLY A 462 1.81 19.56 -31.27
C GLY A 462 0.39 20.02 -30.90
N LYS A 463 0.11 20.37 -29.63
CA LYS A 463 -1.12 21.10 -29.30
C LYS A 463 -0.90 22.59 -29.47
N ARG A 464 -1.55 23.21 -30.47
CA ARG A 464 -1.63 24.69 -30.59
C ARG A 464 -2.04 25.25 -29.23
N LYS A 465 -1.30 26.23 -28.71
CA LYS A 465 -1.69 27.02 -27.53
C LYS A 465 -3.09 27.58 -27.81
N ARG A 466 -4.14 26.92 -27.33
CA ARG A 466 -5.51 27.42 -27.49
C ARG A 466 -5.62 28.69 -26.63
N ALA A 467 -6.25 29.71 -27.20
CA ALA A 467 -6.37 31.02 -26.60
C ALA A 467 -7.08 31.00 -25.23
N HIS A 468 -6.83 32.06 -24.44
CA HIS A 468 -7.41 32.56 -23.18
C HIS A 468 -8.41 31.74 -22.33
N THR A 469 -9.28 30.93 -22.90
CA THR A 469 -10.35 30.19 -22.22
C THR A 469 -9.82 29.08 -21.30
N GLU A 470 -8.75 28.38 -21.68
CA GLU A 470 -8.12 27.35 -20.82
C GLU A 470 -7.38 27.98 -19.61
N ASN A 471 -6.84 29.20 -19.77
CA ASN A 471 -6.30 29.97 -18.63
C ASN A 471 -7.39 30.35 -17.64
N LYS A 472 -8.63 30.58 -18.08
CA LYS A 472 -9.75 30.89 -17.18
C LYS A 472 -10.09 29.71 -16.26
N ALA A 473 -10.06 28.48 -16.76
CA ALA A 473 -10.29 27.28 -15.95
C ALA A 473 -9.16 27.02 -14.94
N LEU A 474 -7.90 27.23 -15.36
CA LEU A 474 -6.75 27.21 -14.45
C LEU A 474 -6.90 28.29 -13.37
N ASP A 475 -7.22 29.52 -13.75
CA ASP A 475 -7.42 30.63 -12.81
C ASP A 475 -8.56 30.36 -11.84
N THR A 476 -9.69 29.79 -12.30
CA THR A 476 -10.80 29.41 -11.42
C THR A 476 -10.35 28.35 -10.42
N LYS A 477 -9.57 27.35 -10.84
CA LYS A 477 -9.07 26.29 -9.94
C LYS A 477 -7.99 26.80 -8.98
N LEU A 478 -7.08 27.64 -9.45
CA LEU A 478 -6.10 28.31 -8.59
C LEU A 478 -6.80 29.22 -7.58
N ARG A 479 -7.84 29.95 -8.00
CA ARG A 479 -8.66 30.75 -7.08
C ARG A 479 -9.38 29.88 -6.06
N SER A 480 -9.90 28.71 -6.44
CA SER A 480 -10.55 27.82 -5.46
C SER A 480 -9.55 27.26 -4.46
N ILE A 481 -8.34 26.89 -4.91
CA ILE A 481 -7.26 26.43 -4.03
C ILE A 481 -6.81 27.58 -3.12
N LYS A 482 -6.57 28.77 -3.67
CA LYS A 482 -6.18 29.98 -2.94
C LYS A 482 -7.25 30.39 -1.92
N ALA A 483 -8.52 30.28 -2.26
CA ALA A 483 -9.62 30.54 -1.34
C ALA A 483 -9.75 29.47 -0.24
N GLY A 484 -9.38 28.22 -0.53
CA GLY A 484 -9.23 27.19 0.51
C GLY A 484 -8.11 27.55 1.48
N TYR A 485 -6.94 27.87 0.94
CA TYR A 485 -5.75 28.22 1.70
C TYR A 485 -5.93 29.49 2.54
N ASN A 486 -6.52 30.54 1.97
CA ASN A 486 -6.77 31.78 2.69
C ASN A 486 -7.80 31.60 3.80
N ARG A 487 -8.81 30.73 3.63
CA ARG A 487 -9.77 30.40 4.71
C ARG A 487 -9.08 29.72 5.88
N VAL A 488 -8.22 28.76 5.56
CA VAL A 488 -7.42 28.01 6.53
C VAL A 488 -6.45 28.95 7.27
N ARG A 489 -5.73 29.81 6.55
CA ARG A 489 -4.80 30.78 7.15
C ARG A 489 -5.54 31.80 8.02
N ALA A 490 -6.65 32.36 7.54
CA ALA A 490 -7.47 33.29 8.32
C ALA A 490 -8.05 32.65 9.59
N SER A 491 -8.30 31.34 9.60
CA SER A 491 -8.71 30.62 10.81
C SER A 491 -7.56 30.33 11.79
N GLY A 492 -6.30 30.32 11.31
CA GLY A 492 -5.10 30.05 12.11
C GLY A 492 -4.43 31.31 12.71
N GLU A 493 -4.73 32.50 12.20
CA GLU A 493 -4.11 33.80 12.60
C GLU A 493 -4.46 34.29 14.03
N LYS A 494 -4.88 33.40 14.94
CA LYS A 494 -4.85 33.67 16.39
C LYS A 494 -3.61 33.13 17.10
N SER A 495 -2.73 32.40 16.42
CA SER A 495 -1.44 31.98 17.00
C SER A 495 -0.37 33.01 16.73
N GLU A 496 0.44 33.30 17.75
CA GLU A 496 1.39 34.40 17.86
C GLU A 496 2.24 34.57 16.60
N ALA A 497 2.35 35.81 16.12
CA ALA A 497 3.18 36.17 14.99
C ALA A 497 4.61 35.69 15.25
N ILE A 498 5.01 34.63 14.56
CA ILE A 498 6.41 34.33 14.32
C ILE A 498 6.96 35.60 13.67
N ASN A 499 7.85 36.30 14.39
CA ASN A 499 8.60 37.43 13.87
C ASN A 499 9.38 36.94 12.64
N GLU A 500 8.76 37.06 11.46
CA GLU A 500 9.47 37.02 10.20
C GLU A 500 10.46 38.19 10.28
N SER A 501 11.72 37.87 10.57
CA SER A 501 12.82 38.81 10.37
C SER A 501 12.73 39.29 8.92
N GLU A 502 12.52 40.59 8.74
CA GLU A 502 12.30 41.29 7.45
C GLU A 502 13.48 41.22 6.45
N ASP A 503 14.34 40.20 6.51
CA ASP A 503 15.30 39.88 5.46
C ASP A 503 14.66 39.05 4.33
N CYS A 504 13.39 39.29 4.04
CA CYS A 504 12.80 38.93 2.76
C CYS A 504 13.45 39.84 1.71
N VAL A 505 14.59 39.38 1.18
CA VAL A 505 15.27 39.97 0.02
C VAL A 505 14.22 40.13 -1.07
N GLN A 506 13.70 41.34 -1.21
CA GLN A 506 12.84 41.76 -2.32
C GLN A 506 13.48 41.19 -3.58
N PRO A 507 12.78 40.32 -4.35
CA PRO A 507 13.39 39.67 -5.48
C PRO A 507 13.89 40.76 -6.42
N LYS A 508 15.22 40.92 -6.51
CA LYS A 508 15.85 41.88 -7.43
C LYS A 508 15.15 41.74 -8.75
N ALA A 509 14.52 42.82 -9.23
CA ALA A 509 13.73 42.83 -10.45
C ALA A 509 14.51 42.05 -11.52
N LYS A 510 14.01 40.87 -11.91
CA LYS A 510 14.71 40.02 -12.87
C LYS A 510 14.93 40.89 -14.10
N LYS A 511 16.20 41.23 -14.40
CA LYS A 511 16.56 41.85 -15.68
C LYS A 511 15.92 40.99 -16.75
N ARG A 512 14.87 41.53 -17.41
CA ARG A 512 14.19 40.85 -18.51
C ARG A 512 15.29 40.42 -19.47
N ARG A 513 15.41 39.10 -19.72
CA ARG A 513 16.22 38.64 -20.84
C ARG A 513 15.59 39.24 -22.09
N LEU A 514 16.25 40.25 -22.63
CA LEU A 514 15.95 40.81 -23.94
C LEU A 514 15.94 39.65 -24.93
N SER A 515 14.96 39.62 -25.84
CA SER A 515 15.00 38.66 -26.95
C SER A 515 16.30 38.85 -27.73
N ALA A 516 16.73 37.82 -28.47
CA ALA A 516 17.91 37.93 -29.33
C ALA A 516 17.82 39.17 -30.23
N ASP A 517 16.62 39.45 -30.74
CA ASP A 517 16.32 40.62 -31.58
C ASP A 517 16.42 41.95 -30.82
N GLN A 518 15.93 42.02 -29.58
CA GLN A 518 16.07 43.22 -28.75
C GLN A 518 17.52 43.47 -28.33
N ARG A 519 18.31 42.40 -28.15
CA ARG A 519 19.76 42.51 -27.91
C ARG A 519 20.48 43.04 -29.15
N LEU A 520 20.13 42.53 -30.34
CA LEU A 520 20.69 43.00 -31.60
C LEU A 520 20.34 44.47 -31.85
N ALA A 521 19.07 44.87 -31.63
CA ALA A 521 18.62 46.24 -31.81
C ALA A 521 19.31 47.25 -30.86
N LEU A 522 19.64 46.82 -29.63
CA LEU A 522 20.38 47.64 -28.66
C LEU A 522 21.89 47.66 -28.89
N MET A 523 22.43 46.73 -29.68
CA MET A 523 23.84 46.72 -30.10
C MET A 523 24.09 47.54 -31.38
N SER A 524 23.02 47.94 -32.07
CA SER A 524 23.05 48.77 -33.28
C SER A 524 22.84 50.27 -33.02
N ILE A 525 22.83 50.69 -31.74
CA ILE A 525 22.90 52.09 -31.27
C ILE A 525 24.23 52.22 -30.54
#